data_AF-A0A8C5U163-F1
#
_entry.id   AF-A0A8C5U163-F1
#
_cell.length_a   1.000
_cell.length_b   1.000
_cell.length_c   1.000
_cell.angle_alpha   90.00
_cell.angle_beta   90.00
_cell.angle_gamma   90.00
#
_symmetry.space_group_name_H-M   'P 1'
#
loop_
_entity.id
_entity.type
_entity.pdbx_description
1 polymer ?
#
loop_
_entity_poly.entity_id
_entity_poly.type
_entity_poly.pdbx_seq_one_letter_code
_entity_poly.pdbx_strand_id
1 'polypeptide(L)'
;GTRLRDRNLIEPVYTGYSKINLPLNVWEFIISKISSRCDTLENLLSKGCQLNLIEFPISEVEIHRNDPLTVSSQKSNSDVTQISPQKLTLKLRPGKSQFIGVRQSEDYPIDLYYLMDLSASMDDDLNTIKELGSTLSREMSKLTSNFRLGFGSFVEKPVSPFIKTTCLPTFGYKHVLSLTNDAEKFNEIVKRQRISANIDTPEGGFDAIMQAAVCKEKIGWRNDSLHLLVFVSDADSHFGMDSKLAGIVIPNDGNCHLDHNNEYSMSTVLEYPTIGQLIDKLVQNNVLLIFAVTNEQVHTYENYAKLIPGATVGRLQKDSGNILQLIVAAYQELRSEVELEILGETEGLNLSFTAICNNGTFFPHQRKSTGPAASATTSPAAGTGGCSAAVRSRSAVRCGWSFIGSPFAGSL
;
A
#
# COMPACT_ATOMS: atom_id res chain seq x y z
N GLY A 1 -39.76 -30.53 36.89
CA GLY A 1 -39.08 -30.99 38.12
C GLY A 1 -37.66 -31.36 37.78
N THR A 2 -36.72 -30.79 38.53
CA THR A 2 -35.25 -30.93 38.51
C THR A 2 -34.72 -32.37 38.50
N ARG A 3 -33.62 -32.63 37.76
CA ARG A 3 -32.31 -32.99 38.34
C ARG A 3 -31.17 -33.11 37.31
N LEU A 4 -30.07 -32.43 37.65
CA LEU A 4 -28.72 -32.53 37.10
C LEU A 4 -28.11 -33.93 37.28
N ARG A 5 -27.23 -34.34 36.34
CA ARG A 5 -26.07 -35.18 36.64
C ARG A 5 -24.91 -34.92 35.68
N ASP A 6 -23.76 -34.70 36.29
CA ASP A 6 -22.44 -34.44 35.74
C ASP A 6 -21.93 -35.50 34.75
N ARG A 7 -21.20 -35.03 33.74
CA ARG A 7 -20.15 -35.79 33.05
C ARG A 7 -19.03 -34.85 32.60
N ASN A 8 -18.19 -34.42 33.55
CA ASN A 8 -16.81 -34.02 33.25
C ASN A 8 -15.88 -35.14 33.72
N LEU A 9 -15.65 -36.10 32.84
CA LEU A 9 -14.56 -37.07 32.91
C LEU A 9 -13.70 -36.81 31.68
N ILE A 10 -12.61 -36.05 31.82
CA ILE A 10 -11.48 -36.08 30.88
C ILE A 10 -10.16 -35.95 31.66
N GLU A 11 -9.24 -36.84 31.28
CA GLU A 11 -7.92 -37.22 31.79
C GLU A 11 -6.88 -36.11 32.05
N PRO A 12 -5.78 -36.41 32.79
CA PRO A 12 -4.79 -35.42 33.21
C PRO A 12 -3.75 -35.14 32.12
N VAL A 13 -3.75 -33.93 31.56
CA VAL A 13 -2.68 -33.46 30.66
C VAL A 13 -1.59 -32.74 31.47
N TYR A 14 -0.45 -33.41 31.62
CA TYR A 14 0.74 -32.96 32.36
C TYR A 14 1.68 -32.12 31.46
N THR A 15 1.31 -30.87 31.13
CA THR A 15 2.28 -29.91 30.56
C THR A 15 1.80 -28.48 30.77
N GLY A 16 2.67 -27.57 31.26
CA GLY A 16 2.31 -26.18 31.57
C GLY A 16 1.86 -25.32 30.38
N TYR A 17 2.17 -25.73 29.15
CA TYR A 17 1.78 -25.02 27.94
C TYR A 17 0.29 -25.14 27.60
N SER A 18 -0.40 -26.22 27.98
CA SER A 18 -1.79 -26.46 27.57
C SER A 18 -2.82 -25.61 28.34
N LYS A 19 -2.45 -25.00 29.47
CA LYS A 19 -3.37 -24.22 30.34
C LYS A 19 -3.21 -22.69 30.30
N ILE A 20 -2.23 -22.19 29.54
CA ILE A 20 -2.07 -20.75 29.25
C ILE A 20 -3.17 -20.27 28.27
N ASN A 21 -3.82 -21.19 27.55
CA ASN A 21 -4.91 -20.94 26.59
C ASN A 21 -6.26 -20.53 27.23
N LEU A 22 -6.29 -20.15 28.51
CA LEU A 22 -7.50 -19.70 29.21
C LEU A 22 -7.27 -18.30 29.81
N PRO A 23 -8.27 -17.39 29.75
CA PRO A 23 -8.06 -15.95 29.87
C PRO A 23 -7.60 -15.41 31.24
N LEU A 24 -7.34 -16.25 32.25
CA LEU A 24 -7.12 -15.83 33.64
C LEU A 24 -6.02 -16.56 34.46
N ASN A 25 -5.21 -17.45 33.89
CA ASN A 25 -4.39 -18.36 34.71
C ASN A 25 -2.89 -17.97 34.86
N VAL A 26 -2.33 -18.09 36.07
CA VAL A 26 -0.91 -17.93 36.47
C VAL A 26 -0.34 -19.27 36.97
N TRP A 27 0.97 -19.52 36.87
CA TRP A 27 1.66 -20.76 37.32
C TRP A 27 2.70 -20.51 38.45
N GLU A 28 2.87 -21.49 39.35
CA GLU A 28 3.90 -21.55 40.41
C GLU A 28 4.46 -22.98 40.59
N PHE A 29 5.76 -23.11 40.91
CA PHE A 29 6.50 -24.38 41.10
C PHE A 29 7.06 -24.57 42.53
N ILE A 30 6.25 -24.97 43.52
CA ILE A 30 6.71 -25.67 44.75
C ILE A 30 5.68 -26.77 45.15
N ILE A 31 6.17 -27.87 45.75
CA ILE A 31 5.41 -29.04 46.22
C ILE A 31 5.00 -28.86 47.70
N SER A 32 3.73 -28.57 47.99
CA SER A 32 2.88 -29.28 48.98
C SER A 32 1.54 -28.56 49.19
N LYS A 33 0.47 -29.36 49.34
CA LYS A 33 -0.98 -29.04 49.44
C LYS A 33 -1.68 -28.61 48.15
N ILE A 34 -2.73 -29.37 47.81
CA ILE A 34 -3.57 -29.25 46.61
C ILE A 34 -4.51 -28.04 46.79
N SER A 35 -3.97 -26.83 46.62
CA SER A 35 -4.75 -25.67 46.21
C SER A 35 -4.65 -25.54 44.69
N SER A 36 -5.66 -24.98 44.01
CA SER A 36 -5.57 -24.73 42.57
C SER A 36 -4.33 -23.86 42.29
N ARG A 37 -3.34 -24.40 41.58
CA ARG A 37 -2.10 -23.71 41.18
C ARG A 37 -2.31 -22.56 40.20
N CYS A 38 -3.55 -22.41 39.74
CA CYS A 38 -3.96 -21.43 38.77
C CYS A 38 -5.27 -20.83 39.30
N ASP A 39 -5.23 -19.53 39.51
CA ASP A 39 -6.30 -18.74 40.09
C ASP A 39 -6.08 -17.28 39.72
N THR A 40 -7.00 -16.40 40.09
CA THR A 40 -6.81 -14.96 39.94
C THR A 40 -5.64 -14.47 40.81
N LEU A 41 -5.01 -13.37 40.40
CA LEU A 41 -3.92 -12.74 41.14
C LEU A 41 -4.31 -12.49 42.61
N GLU A 42 -5.51 -11.99 42.84
CA GLU A 42 -6.08 -11.72 44.17
C GLU A 42 -6.22 -12.99 45.03
N ASN A 43 -6.69 -14.08 44.43
CA ASN A 43 -6.84 -15.36 45.12
C ASN A 43 -5.48 -15.99 45.45
N LEU A 44 -4.47 -15.83 44.58
CA LEU A 44 -3.12 -16.31 44.85
C LEU A 44 -2.43 -15.52 45.97
N LEU A 45 -2.61 -14.20 45.99
CA LEU A 45 -2.09 -13.34 47.05
C LEU A 45 -2.71 -13.65 48.42
N SER A 46 -4.04 -13.82 48.47
CA SER A 46 -4.75 -14.20 49.71
C SER A 46 -4.40 -15.60 50.22
N LYS A 47 -3.97 -16.50 49.32
CA LYS A 47 -3.44 -17.83 49.67
C LYS A 47 -1.99 -17.80 50.17
N GLY A 48 -1.34 -16.64 50.22
CA GLY A 48 0.03 -16.46 50.71
C GLY A 48 1.12 -16.68 49.66
N CYS A 49 0.78 -16.69 48.36
CA CYS A 49 1.76 -16.78 47.30
C CYS A 49 2.56 -15.47 47.20
N GLN A 50 3.88 -15.57 47.09
CA GLN A 50 4.75 -14.41 46.97
C GLN A 50 4.74 -13.87 45.53
N LEU A 51 4.70 -12.55 45.37
CA LEU A 51 4.60 -11.88 44.04
C LEU A 51 5.69 -12.32 43.04
N ASN A 52 6.91 -12.56 43.51
CA ASN A 52 8.04 -13.01 42.68
C ASN A 52 7.90 -14.45 42.17
N LEU A 53 6.95 -15.23 42.71
CA LEU A 53 6.64 -16.60 42.30
C LEU A 53 5.40 -16.67 41.40
N ILE A 54 4.71 -15.54 41.18
CA ILE A 54 3.49 -15.43 40.39
C ILE A 54 3.81 -15.02 38.95
N GLU A 55 3.66 -15.94 38.00
CA GLU A 55 3.79 -15.69 36.56
C GLU A 55 2.48 -15.15 35.93
N PHE A 56 2.30 -13.83 35.91
CA PHE A 56 1.14 -13.17 35.28
C PHE A 56 1.58 -12.29 34.11
N PRO A 57 1.78 -12.87 32.90
CA PRO A 57 2.12 -12.08 31.73
C PRO A 57 0.95 -11.15 31.38
N ILE A 58 1.24 -9.86 31.30
CA ILE A 58 0.29 -8.80 30.93
C ILE A 58 0.52 -8.47 29.46
N SER A 59 -0.55 -8.28 28.69
CA SER A 59 -0.42 -7.78 27.32
C SER A 59 0.13 -6.36 27.35
N GLU A 60 1.16 -6.09 26.58
CA GLU A 60 1.84 -4.78 26.55
C GLU A 60 2.11 -4.30 25.12
N VAL A 61 2.09 -2.98 24.96
CA VAL A 61 2.43 -2.27 23.72
C VAL A 61 3.71 -1.49 23.98
N GLU A 62 4.77 -1.84 23.27
CA GLU A 62 6.03 -1.09 23.29
C GLU A 62 6.14 -0.31 21.97
N ILE A 63 6.17 1.02 22.03
CA ILE A 63 6.31 1.85 20.84
C ILE A 63 7.80 2.16 20.62
N HIS A 64 8.35 1.72 19.49
CA HIS A 64 9.76 1.89 19.13
C HIS A 64 10.00 3.18 18.33
N ARG A 65 9.04 3.55 17.48
CA ARG A 65 9.10 4.76 16.65
C ARG A 65 7.73 5.42 16.60
N ASN A 66 7.68 6.68 17.01
CA ASN A 66 6.46 7.49 17.08
C ASN A 66 6.74 8.95 16.71
N ASP A 67 7.23 9.14 15.50
CA ASP A 67 7.48 10.47 14.97
C ASP A 67 6.13 11.21 14.81
N PRO A 68 6.06 12.51 15.14
CA PRO A 68 4.84 13.30 14.97
C PRO A 68 4.50 13.43 13.49
N LEU A 69 3.20 13.43 13.18
CA LEU A 69 2.73 13.64 11.81
C LEU A 69 3.20 15.01 11.28
N THR A 70 3.70 15.02 10.04
CA THR A 70 4.17 16.25 9.42
C THR A 70 2.99 17.17 9.13
N VAL A 71 3.05 18.40 9.65
CA VAL A 71 2.09 19.46 9.37
C VAL A 71 2.66 20.36 8.27
N SER A 72 1.80 20.78 7.35
CA SER A 72 2.07 21.51 6.10
C SER A 72 2.95 22.77 6.18
N SER A 73 3.30 23.23 7.39
CA SER A 73 4.15 24.39 7.65
C SER A 73 5.67 24.11 7.67
N GLN A 74 6.14 22.86 7.61
CA GLN A 74 7.58 22.56 7.67
C GLN A 74 8.20 22.31 6.29
N LYS A 75 8.84 23.35 5.73
CA LYS A 75 9.53 23.40 4.43
C LYS A 75 10.86 22.60 4.35
N SER A 76 11.08 21.57 5.16
CA SER A 76 12.32 20.77 5.03
C SER A 76 12.08 19.54 4.16
N ASN A 77 12.91 19.40 3.14
CA ASN A 77 12.93 18.33 2.13
C ASN A 77 13.30 16.94 2.68
N SER A 78 13.11 16.69 3.99
CA SER A 78 13.54 15.48 4.68
C SER A 78 12.48 15.01 5.69
N ASP A 79 12.02 13.78 5.44
CA ASP A 79 11.15 12.90 6.25
C ASP A 79 9.73 13.40 6.55
N VAL A 80 8.86 13.23 5.55
CA VAL A 80 7.40 13.39 5.72
C VAL A 80 6.87 12.18 6.49
N THR A 81 6.38 12.41 7.70
CA THR A 81 5.77 11.38 8.55
C THR A 81 4.27 11.35 8.31
N GLN A 82 3.83 10.31 7.60
CA GLN A 82 2.44 10.16 7.14
C GLN A 82 1.58 9.31 8.06
N ILE A 83 2.20 8.45 8.87
CA ILE A 83 1.54 7.52 9.77
C ILE A 83 2.21 7.60 11.14
N SER A 84 1.43 7.51 12.22
CA SER A 84 1.94 7.45 13.60
C SER A 84 1.08 6.49 14.42
N PRO A 85 1.67 5.58 15.23
CA PRO A 85 3.12 5.29 15.34
C PRO A 85 3.65 4.48 14.13
N GLN A 86 4.96 4.52 13.87
CA GLN A 86 5.57 3.84 12.71
C GLN A 86 6.09 2.44 13.06
N LYS A 87 6.50 2.22 14.32
CA LYS A 87 7.01 0.91 14.75
C LYS A 87 6.63 0.63 16.19
N LEU A 88 6.03 -0.54 16.41
CA LEU A 88 5.64 -1.02 17.73
C LEU A 88 5.92 -2.52 17.86
N THR A 89 6.06 -2.99 19.10
CA THR A 89 6.04 -4.40 19.48
C THR A 89 4.84 -4.63 20.36
N LEU A 90 4.07 -5.64 19.98
CA LEU A 90 2.88 -6.04 20.69
C LEU A 90 3.11 -7.41 21.32
N LYS A 91 3.10 -7.46 22.66
CA LYS A 91 3.14 -8.71 23.41
C LYS A 91 1.72 -9.00 23.87
N LEU A 92 1.07 -10.00 23.29
CA LEU A 92 -0.31 -10.37 23.63
C LEU A 92 -0.35 -11.66 24.42
N ARG A 93 -1.11 -11.64 25.51
CA ARG A 93 -1.59 -12.85 26.17
C ARG A 93 -2.74 -13.48 25.36
N PRO A 94 -2.76 -14.81 25.17
CA PRO A 94 -3.86 -15.50 24.49
C PRO A 94 -5.24 -15.13 25.05
N GLY A 95 -6.20 -14.83 24.17
CA GLY A 95 -7.56 -14.45 24.54
C GLY A 95 -7.73 -13.03 25.10
N LYS A 96 -6.68 -12.22 25.15
CA LYS A 96 -6.76 -10.79 25.48
C LYS A 96 -6.53 -9.94 24.23
N SER A 97 -7.38 -8.95 24.05
CA SER A 97 -7.28 -7.97 22.98
C SER A 97 -6.54 -6.72 23.47
N GLN A 98 -5.80 -6.08 22.57
CA GLN A 98 -5.14 -4.81 22.84
C GLN A 98 -5.53 -3.79 21.78
N PHE A 99 -5.74 -2.54 22.15
CA PHE A 99 -6.10 -1.48 21.21
C PHE A 99 -4.86 -0.68 20.80
N ILE A 100 -4.72 -0.42 19.50
CA ILE A 100 -3.68 0.45 18.93
C ILE A 100 -4.37 1.52 18.09
N GLY A 101 -4.06 2.79 18.39
CA GLY A 101 -4.50 3.93 17.60
C GLY A 101 -3.46 4.29 16.54
N VAL A 102 -3.88 4.38 15.28
CA VAL A 102 -3.06 4.83 14.16
C VAL A 102 -3.66 6.13 13.61
N ARG A 103 -2.82 7.13 13.34
CA ARG A 103 -3.22 8.41 12.73
C ARG A 103 -2.48 8.64 11.42
N GLN A 104 -3.13 9.32 10.48
CA GLN A 104 -2.54 9.73 9.21
C GLN A 104 -2.45 11.24 9.04
N SER A 105 -1.49 11.71 8.24
CA SER A 105 -1.31 13.14 7.92
C SER A 105 -2.29 13.65 6.86
N GLU A 106 -2.70 14.91 7.02
CA GLU A 106 -3.49 15.65 6.04
C GLU A 106 -2.65 16.06 4.83
N ASP A 107 -1.36 16.37 5.01
CA ASP A 107 -0.45 16.79 3.95
C ASP A 107 0.37 15.60 3.45
N TYR A 108 -0.09 14.99 2.35
CA TYR A 108 0.53 13.83 1.72
C TYR A 108 1.25 14.24 0.43
N PRO A 109 2.54 13.91 0.25
CA PRO A 109 3.29 14.23 -0.97
C PRO A 109 2.67 13.56 -2.19
N ILE A 110 2.70 14.27 -3.32
CA ILE A 110 2.10 13.80 -4.56
C ILE A 110 3.17 13.83 -5.65
N ASP A 111 3.29 12.71 -6.35
CA ASP A 111 4.02 12.61 -7.60
C ASP A 111 3.01 12.43 -8.72
N LEU A 112 2.98 13.36 -9.68
CA LEU A 112 2.09 13.29 -10.82
C LEU A 112 2.91 13.12 -12.10
N TYR A 113 2.69 12.02 -12.79
CA TYR A 113 3.28 11.77 -14.10
C TYR A 113 2.22 11.95 -15.19
N TYR A 114 2.41 12.97 -16.02
CA TYR A 114 1.51 13.30 -17.12
C TYR A 114 1.93 12.50 -18.35
N LEU A 115 1.09 11.56 -18.77
CA LEU A 115 1.34 10.67 -19.89
C LEU A 115 0.38 11.01 -21.04
N MET A 116 0.91 11.64 -22.08
CA MET A 116 0.12 12.22 -23.15
C MET A 116 0.28 11.47 -24.48
N ASP A 117 -0.85 11.23 -25.13
CA ASP A 117 -0.93 10.90 -26.54
C ASP A 117 -0.45 12.07 -27.41
N LEU A 118 0.53 11.82 -28.27
CA LEU A 118 1.02 12.79 -29.25
C LEU A 118 0.70 12.37 -30.70
N SER A 119 -0.37 11.60 -30.90
CA SER A 119 -0.97 11.38 -32.21
C SER A 119 -1.42 12.72 -32.85
N ALA A 120 -1.73 12.68 -34.14
CA ALA A 120 -2.00 13.90 -34.91
C ALA A 120 -3.30 14.60 -34.50
N SER A 121 -4.24 13.88 -33.89
CA SER A 121 -5.50 14.45 -33.39
C SER A 121 -5.33 15.28 -32.13
N MET A 122 -4.21 15.12 -31.40
CA MET A 122 -3.94 15.80 -30.12
C MET A 122 -3.19 17.15 -30.27
N ASP A 123 -3.14 17.74 -31.48
CA ASP A 123 -2.40 18.98 -31.75
C ASP A 123 -2.99 20.21 -31.03
N ASP A 124 -4.31 20.31 -30.95
CA ASP A 124 -5.00 21.36 -30.21
C ASP A 124 -4.83 21.18 -28.70
N ASP A 125 -4.92 19.96 -28.18
CA ASP A 125 -4.61 19.64 -26.77
C ASP A 125 -3.19 20.08 -26.39
N LEU A 126 -2.21 19.81 -27.26
CA LEU A 126 -0.82 20.21 -27.03
C LEU A 126 -0.69 21.73 -26.88
N ASN A 127 -1.52 22.52 -27.56
CA ASN A 127 -1.53 23.97 -27.41
C ASN A 127 -2.09 24.41 -26.06
N THR A 128 -3.15 23.76 -25.57
CA THR A 128 -3.76 24.06 -24.26
C THR A 128 -2.82 23.72 -23.10
N ILE A 129 -2.07 22.63 -23.19
CA ILE A 129 -1.25 22.15 -22.06
C ILE A 129 0.10 22.87 -21.89
N LYS A 130 0.48 23.78 -22.80
CA LYS A 130 1.74 24.55 -22.72
C LYS A 130 1.88 25.40 -21.47
N GLU A 131 0.77 25.77 -20.83
CA GLU A 131 0.72 26.53 -19.58
C GLU A 131 0.13 25.71 -18.41
N LEU A 132 -0.13 24.42 -18.63
CA LEU A 132 -0.73 23.55 -17.63
C LEU A 132 0.21 23.32 -16.44
N GLY A 133 1.51 23.21 -16.64
CA GLY A 133 2.46 22.86 -15.58
C GLY A 133 2.46 23.86 -14.42
N SER A 134 2.56 25.15 -14.73
CA SER A 134 2.53 26.21 -13.70
C SER A 134 1.16 26.33 -13.04
N THR A 135 0.08 26.20 -13.80
CA THR A 135 -1.29 26.25 -13.29
C THR A 135 -1.58 25.05 -12.36
N LEU A 136 -1.20 23.85 -12.78
CA LEU A 136 -1.35 22.61 -12.02
C LEU A 136 -0.53 22.67 -10.74
N SER A 137 0.74 23.07 -10.81
CA SER A 137 1.56 23.23 -9.61
C SER A 137 0.96 24.24 -8.63
N ARG A 138 0.38 25.34 -9.12
CA ARG A 138 -0.29 26.34 -8.27
C ARG A 138 -1.52 25.77 -7.58
N GLU A 139 -2.40 25.06 -8.28
CA GLU A 139 -3.58 24.46 -7.64
C GLU A 139 -3.21 23.32 -6.69
N MET A 140 -2.27 22.46 -7.07
CA MET A 140 -1.80 21.35 -6.23
C MET A 140 -1.07 21.83 -4.98
N SER A 141 -0.37 22.98 -5.04
CA SER A 141 0.25 23.61 -3.86
C SER A 141 -0.75 24.05 -2.78
N LYS A 142 -2.04 24.18 -3.11
CA LYS A 142 -3.10 24.44 -2.12
C LYS A 142 -3.49 23.18 -1.35
N LEU A 143 -3.20 22.00 -1.92
CA LEU A 143 -3.61 20.69 -1.41
C LEU A 143 -2.47 19.95 -0.72
N THR A 144 -1.25 20.07 -1.24
CA THR A 144 -0.05 19.51 -0.63
C THR A 144 1.11 20.50 -0.69
N SER A 145 1.98 20.47 0.32
CA SER A 145 3.23 21.23 0.29
C SER A 145 4.31 20.60 -0.61
N ASN A 146 4.13 19.34 -1.03
CA ASN A 146 5.20 18.56 -1.66
C ASN A 146 4.74 17.84 -2.94
N PHE A 147 4.63 18.63 -4.00
CA PHE A 147 4.19 18.21 -5.33
C PHE A 147 5.35 18.08 -6.32
N ARG A 148 5.40 16.97 -7.07
CA ARG A 148 6.29 16.77 -8.22
C ARG A 148 5.49 16.49 -9.47
N LEU A 149 5.98 17.00 -10.59
CA LEU A 149 5.40 16.81 -11.92
C LEU A 149 6.44 16.22 -12.88
N GLY A 150 6.01 15.22 -13.64
CA GLY A 150 6.77 14.58 -14.71
C GLY A 150 5.97 14.52 -16.01
N PHE A 151 6.65 14.24 -17.13
CA PHE A 151 6.03 14.18 -18.44
C PHE A 151 6.58 13.02 -19.28
N GLY A 152 5.68 12.30 -19.95
CA GLY A 152 5.99 11.31 -20.97
C GLY A 152 4.99 11.40 -22.11
N SER A 153 5.38 10.87 -23.26
CA SER A 153 4.53 10.82 -24.44
C SER A 153 4.55 9.45 -25.10
N PHE A 154 3.46 9.14 -25.80
CA PHE A 154 3.34 7.93 -26.60
C PHE A 154 2.57 8.21 -27.89
N VAL A 155 2.70 7.28 -28.84
CA VAL A 155 1.89 7.24 -30.06
C VAL A 155 1.56 5.78 -30.30
N GLU A 156 2.39 5.06 -31.06
CA GLU A 156 2.17 3.67 -31.44
C GLU A 156 3.49 2.97 -31.78
N LYS A 157 3.52 1.64 -31.70
CA LYS A 157 4.61 0.79 -32.14
C LYS A 157 5.02 1.18 -33.57
N PRO A 158 6.28 1.57 -33.81
CA PRO A 158 6.72 2.07 -35.10
C PRO A 158 7.00 0.92 -36.09
N VAL A 159 5.98 0.09 -36.35
CA VAL A 159 6.04 -1.08 -37.23
C VAL A 159 4.77 -1.18 -38.07
N SER A 160 4.87 -1.72 -39.28
CA SER A 160 3.70 -2.04 -40.11
C SER A 160 2.89 -3.16 -39.47
N PRO A 161 1.54 -3.14 -39.46
CA PRO A 161 0.66 -2.25 -40.23
C PRO A 161 0.23 -0.94 -39.55
N PHE A 162 0.67 -0.67 -38.32
CA PHE A 162 0.26 0.50 -37.53
C PHE A 162 0.78 1.83 -38.11
N ILE A 163 1.96 1.79 -38.75
CA ILE A 163 2.57 2.97 -39.38
C ILE A 163 2.79 2.80 -40.89
N LYS A 164 2.85 3.93 -41.61
CA LYS A 164 3.14 4.03 -43.05
C LYS A 164 4.40 4.87 -43.24
N THR A 165 5.18 4.56 -44.27
CA THR A 165 6.41 5.29 -44.62
C THR A 165 6.18 6.76 -45.00
N THR A 166 4.93 7.17 -45.24
CA THR A 166 4.55 8.56 -45.56
C THR A 166 4.25 9.43 -44.34
N CYS A 167 4.17 8.83 -43.14
CA CYS A 167 3.86 9.55 -41.90
C CYS A 167 5.11 10.21 -41.30
N LEU A 168 4.90 11.13 -40.35
CA LEU A 168 5.98 11.61 -39.48
C LEU A 168 6.59 10.43 -38.70
N PRO A 169 7.88 10.49 -38.32
CA PRO A 169 8.51 9.41 -37.56
C PRO A 169 7.76 9.10 -36.26
N THR A 170 7.09 7.95 -36.23
CA THR A 170 6.35 7.43 -35.08
C THR A 170 7.30 6.84 -34.05
N PHE A 171 6.87 6.84 -32.79
CA PHE A 171 7.57 6.21 -31.68
C PHE A 171 6.56 5.56 -30.74
N GLY A 172 6.97 4.51 -30.03
CA GLY A 172 6.10 3.83 -29.06
C GLY A 172 5.89 4.68 -27.81
N TYR A 173 6.90 4.76 -26.94
CA TYR A 173 6.86 5.55 -25.71
C TYR A 173 8.19 6.27 -25.48
N LYS A 174 8.11 7.53 -25.04
CA LYS A 174 9.25 8.35 -24.63
C LYS A 174 9.00 8.94 -23.25
N HIS A 175 9.94 8.66 -22.35
CA HIS A 175 10.05 9.39 -21.09
C HIS A 175 10.82 10.69 -21.34
N VAL A 176 10.23 11.84 -20.99
CA VAL A 176 10.78 13.15 -21.36
C VAL A 176 11.25 13.93 -20.14
N LEU A 177 10.46 13.95 -19.07
CA LEU A 177 10.76 14.67 -17.83
C LEU A 177 10.53 13.78 -16.62
N SER A 178 11.61 13.48 -15.89
CA SER A 178 11.55 12.87 -14.56
C SER A 178 10.83 13.80 -13.57
N LEU A 179 10.16 13.18 -12.60
CA LEU A 179 9.41 13.88 -11.55
C LEU A 179 10.27 14.92 -10.83
N THR A 180 9.86 16.18 -10.93
CA THR A 180 10.58 17.32 -10.37
C THR A 180 9.63 18.33 -9.70
N ASN A 181 10.15 19.12 -8.77
CA ASN A 181 9.43 20.23 -8.15
C ASN A 181 9.40 21.49 -9.06
N ASP A 182 10.14 21.47 -10.17
CA ASP A 182 10.27 22.60 -11.10
C ASP A 182 9.17 22.58 -12.17
N ALA A 183 8.10 23.33 -11.92
CA ALA A 183 6.96 23.45 -12.84
C ALA A 183 7.29 24.20 -14.13
N GLU A 184 8.29 25.10 -14.13
CA GLU A 184 8.66 25.83 -15.34
C GLU A 184 9.39 24.93 -16.32
N LYS A 185 10.22 24.00 -15.83
CA LYS A 185 10.84 22.97 -16.66
C LYS A 185 9.82 22.11 -17.40
N PHE A 186 8.67 21.82 -16.78
CA PHE A 186 7.56 21.15 -17.47
C PHE A 186 7.03 21.99 -18.64
N ASN A 187 6.71 23.26 -18.39
CA ASN A 187 6.20 24.18 -19.43
C ASN A 187 7.17 24.28 -20.62
N GLU A 188 8.48 24.41 -20.34
CA GLU A 188 9.51 24.46 -21.38
C GLU A 188 9.58 23.20 -22.23
N ILE A 189 9.44 22.03 -21.61
CA ILE A 189 9.50 20.72 -22.28
C ILE A 189 8.26 20.49 -23.13
N VAL A 190 7.07 20.80 -22.62
CA VAL A 190 5.79 20.67 -23.34
C VAL A 190 5.79 21.56 -24.58
N LYS A 191 6.28 22.80 -24.46
CA LYS A 191 6.42 23.73 -25.61
C LYS A 191 7.33 23.21 -26.73
N ARG A 192 8.24 22.28 -26.43
CA ARG A 192 9.17 21.68 -27.41
C ARG A 192 8.63 20.41 -28.04
N GLN A 193 7.58 19.82 -27.49
CA GLN A 193 6.98 18.61 -28.06
C GLN A 193 6.35 18.91 -29.42
N ARG A 194 6.26 17.87 -30.24
CA ARG A 194 5.64 17.91 -31.55
C ARG A 194 4.75 16.67 -31.69
N ILE A 195 3.62 16.84 -32.35
CA ILE A 195 2.78 15.72 -32.74
C ILE A 195 3.51 14.78 -33.71
N SER A 196 3.05 13.55 -33.71
CA SER A 196 3.43 12.46 -34.58
C SER A 196 2.16 11.91 -35.25
N ALA A 197 2.30 10.88 -36.08
CA ALA A 197 1.15 10.23 -36.70
C ALA A 197 1.39 8.73 -36.89
N ASN A 198 0.31 7.97 -36.75
CA ASN A 198 0.10 6.57 -37.10
C ASN A 198 -1.08 6.49 -38.09
N ILE A 199 -1.51 5.28 -38.45
CA ILE A 199 -2.58 5.06 -39.45
C ILE A 199 -3.90 4.70 -38.78
N ASP A 200 -3.82 3.77 -37.85
CA ASP A 200 -4.95 3.20 -37.16
C ASP A 200 -5.43 4.11 -36.03
N THR A 201 -6.59 3.78 -35.50
CA THR A 201 -7.25 4.61 -34.48
C THR A 201 -6.83 4.22 -33.07
N PRO A 202 -6.70 2.94 -32.69
CA PRO A 202 -6.16 2.60 -31.38
C PRO A 202 -4.66 2.93 -31.30
N GLU A 203 -4.23 3.33 -30.11
CA GLU A 203 -2.86 3.79 -29.86
C GLU A 203 -2.11 2.87 -28.88
N GLY A 204 -0.80 3.05 -28.81
CA GLY A 204 0.13 2.24 -28.02
C GLY A 204 0.19 2.64 -26.54
N GLY A 205 -0.88 3.23 -26.02
CA GLY A 205 -0.91 3.84 -24.69
C GLY A 205 -0.59 2.88 -23.54
N PHE A 206 -0.95 1.60 -23.66
CA PHE A 206 -0.73 0.62 -22.61
C PHE A 206 0.74 0.22 -22.44
N ASP A 207 1.55 0.23 -23.52
CA ASP A 207 3.01 0.08 -23.40
C ASP A 207 3.59 1.20 -22.53
N ALA A 208 3.10 2.43 -22.73
CA ALA A 208 3.56 3.59 -22.01
C ALA A 208 3.17 3.57 -20.53
N ILE A 209 1.95 3.13 -20.20
CA ILE A 209 1.52 2.91 -18.80
C ILE A 209 2.42 1.88 -18.12
N MET A 210 2.68 0.74 -18.79
CA MET A 210 3.55 -0.31 -18.24
C MET A 210 4.94 0.24 -17.93
N GLN A 211 5.58 0.89 -18.91
CA GLN A 211 6.93 1.46 -18.73
C GLN A 211 6.97 2.55 -17.66
N ALA A 212 5.96 3.44 -17.61
CA ALA A 212 5.88 4.47 -16.58
C ALA A 212 5.71 3.89 -15.16
N ALA A 213 5.04 2.75 -15.00
CA ALA A 213 4.88 2.10 -13.71
C ALA A 213 6.14 1.34 -13.25
N VAL A 214 6.81 0.62 -14.16
CA VAL A 214 7.93 -0.28 -13.79
C VAL A 214 9.29 0.42 -13.76
N CYS A 215 9.50 1.49 -14.53
CA CYS A 215 10.78 2.21 -14.61
C CYS A 215 10.99 3.22 -13.46
N LYS A 216 10.85 2.76 -12.20
CA LYS A 216 10.84 3.61 -10.99
C LYS A 216 11.93 4.66 -10.95
N GLU A 217 13.19 4.27 -11.17
CA GLU A 217 14.35 5.15 -11.05
C GLU A 217 14.37 6.24 -12.13
N LYS A 218 13.98 5.91 -13.36
CA LYS A 218 13.98 6.86 -14.48
C LYS A 218 12.84 7.86 -14.36
N ILE A 219 11.65 7.38 -14.01
CA ILE A 219 10.48 8.22 -13.80
C ILE A 219 10.67 9.10 -12.54
N GLY A 220 11.25 8.53 -11.48
CA GLY A 220 11.57 9.22 -10.24
C GLY A 220 10.49 9.14 -9.15
N TRP A 221 9.72 8.04 -9.13
CA TRP A 221 8.69 7.78 -8.11
C TRP A 221 9.29 7.73 -6.70
N ARG A 222 8.73 8.46 -5.74
CA ARG A 222 9.18 8.45 -4.33
C ARG A 222 8.47 7.37 -3.53
N ASN A 223 9.18 6.64 -2.68
CA ASN A 223 8.58 5.57 -1.88
C ASN A 223 7.40 6.02 -0.98
N ASP A 224 7.47 7.25 -0.46
CA ASP A 224 6.47 7.80 0.47
C ASP A 224 5.65 8.92 -0.20
N SER A 225 5.10 8.68 -1.38
CA SER A 225 4.21 9.63 -2.07
C SER A 225 3.04 8.93 -2.76
N LEU A 226 2.04 9.72 -3.14
CA LEU A 226 0.92 9.25 -3.94
C LEU A 226 1.36 9.30 -5.39
N HIS A 227 1.48 8.14 -6.04
CA HIS A 227 1.85 8.06 -7.45
C HIS A 227 0.59 8.18 -8.31
N LEU A 228 0.39 9.35 -8.91
CA LEU A 228 -0.70 9.59 -9.86
C LEU A 228 -0.15 9.52 -11.28
N LEU A 229 -0.64 8.56 -12.05
CA LEU A 229 -0.36 8.44 -13.47
C LEU A 229 -1.58 8.92 -14.26
N VAL A 230 -1.45 10.08 -14.91
CA VAL A 230 -2.54 10.67 -15.69
C VAL A 230 -2.36 10.28 -17.15
N PHE A 231 -3.21 9.39 -17.64
CA PHE A 231 -3.24 8.95 -19.03
C PHE A 231 -4.20 9.84 -19.83
N VAL A 232 -3.70 10.47 -20.89
CA VAL A 232 -4.46 11.42 -21.71
C VAL A 232 -4.46 10.96 -23.17
N SER A 233 -5.64 10.67 -23.71
CA SER A 233 -5.82 10.28 -25.12
C SER A 233 -7.27 10.53 -25.56
N ASP A 234 -7.46 10.74 -26.86
CA ASP A 234 -8.75 10.83 -27.52
C ASP A 234 -9.15 9.52 -28.25
N ALA A 235 -8.38 8.45 -28.06
CA ALA A 235 -8.56 7.17 -28.74
C ALA A 235 -8.53 5.95 -27.79
N ASP A 236 -8.89 4.78 -28.34
CA ASP A 236 -8.76 3.50 -27.62
C ASP A 236 -7.28 3.07 -27.56
N SER A 237 -6.94 2.11 -26.71
CA SER A 237 -5.57 1.59 -26.59
C SER A 237 -5.49 0.14 -27.06
N HIS A 238 -4.42 -0.19 -27.79
CA HIS A 238 -4.08 -1.58 -28.10
C HIS A 238 -3.66 -2.38 -26.87
N PHE A 239 -4.02 -3.67 -26.83
CA PHE A 239 -3.67 -4.55 -25.71
C PHE A 239 -3.37 -5.99 -26.13
N GLY A 240 -2.46 -6.64 -25.39
CA GLY A 240 -2.06 -8.03 -25.62
C GLY A 240 -1.70 -8.36 -27.08
N MET A 241 -2.43 -9.32 -27.64
CA MET A 241 -2.14 -9.95 -28.94
C MET A 241 -2.47 -9.09 -30.16
N ASP A 242 -2.95 -7.85 -30.01
CA ASP A 242 -3.18 -6.94 -31.15
C ASP A 242 -1.91 -6.76 -32.00
N SER A 243 -0.76 -6.73 -31.32
CA SER A 243 0.57 -6.65 -31.93
C SER A 243 0.93 -7.84 -32.85
N LYS A 244 0.17 -8.94 -32.80
CA LYS A 244 0.30 -10.08 -33.73
C LYS A 244 0.10 -9.66 -35.18
N LEU A 245 -0.69 -8.61 -35.43
CA LEU A 245 -0.87 -8.02 -36.76
C LEU A 245 0.45 -7.50 -37.35
N ALA A 246 1.38 -7.05 -36.50
CA ALA A 246 2.72 -6.63 -36.87
C ALA A 246 3.78 -7.75 -36.78
N GLY A 247 3.36 -8.99 -36.53
CA GLY A 247 4.26 -10.13 -36.35
C GLY A 247 4.98 -10.17 -34.99
N ILE A 248 4.54 -9.35 -34.03
CA ILE A 248 5.06 -9.35 -32.66
C ILE A 248 4.25 -10.37 -31.86
N VAL A 249 4.94 -11.37 -31.29
CA VAL A 249 4.31 -12.54 -30.64
C VAL A 249 5.01 -12.95 -29.35
N ILE A 250 5.89 -12.08 -28.83
CA ILE A 250 6.59 -12.30 -27.56
C ILE A 250 5.83 -11.52 -26.49
N PRO A 251 5.19 -12.18 -25.51
CA PRO A 251 4.40 -11.48 -24.50
C PRO A 251 5.22 -10.42 -23.75
N ASN A 252 4.55 -9.33 -23.36
CA ASN A 252 5.15 -8.32 -22.50
C ASN A 252 5.70 -8.95 -21.22
N ASP A 253 6.93 -8.61 -20.82
CA ASP A 253 7.60 -9.22 -19.67
C ASP A 253 7.41 -8.43 -18.36
N GLY A 254 6.76 -7.26 -18.42
CA GLY A 254 6.52 -6.40 -17.26
C GLY A 254 7.79 -5.79 -16.66
N ASN A 255 8.87 -5.66 -17.44
CA ASN A 255 10.13 -5.06 -17.01
C ASN A 255 10.37 -3.68 -17.66
N CYS A 256 11.32 -2.93 -17.09
CA CYS A 256 11.73 -1.64 -17.63
C CYS A 256 12.70 -1.81 -18.80
N HIS A 257 12.38 -1.22 -19.95
CA HIS A 257 13.19 -1.26 -21.18
C HIS A 257 13.39 0.13 -21.80
N LEU A 258 13.48 1.16 -20.97
CA LEU A 258 13.88 2.49 -21.42
C LEU A 258 15.39 2.53 -21.71
N ASP A 259 15.77 2.96 -22.90
CA ASP A 259 17.17 3.07 -23.32
C ASP A 259 17.86 4.34 -22.78
N HIS A 260 19.09 4.61 -23.24
CA HIS A 260 19.86 5.81 -22.85
C HIS A 260 19.24 7.12 -23.36
N ASN A 261 18.36 7.08 -24.35
CA ASN A 261 17.61 8.22 -24.87
C ASN A 261 16.23 8.37 -24.23
N ASN A 262 15.93 7.55 -23.21
CA ASN A 262 14.64 7.46 -22.54
C ASN A 262 13.49 7.04 -23.47
N GLU A 263 13.78 6.24 -24.49
CA GLU A 263 12.79 5.67 -25.40
C GLU A 263 12.58 4.19 -25.10
N TYR A 264 11.35 3.70 -25.31
CA TYR A 264 11.01 2.29 -25.11
C TYR A 264 11.61 1.42 -26.21
N SER A 265 12.75 0.80 -25.89
CA SER A 265 13.56 0.02 -26.85
C SER A 265 12.90 -1.28 -27.32
N MET A 266 11.99 -1.85 -26.53
CA MET A 266 11.33 -3.13 -26.82
C MET A 266 9.96 -2.99 -27.50
N SER A 267 9.59 -1.78 -27.93
CA SER A 267 8.29 -1.49 -28.57
C SER A 267 8.00 -2.38 -29.77
N THR A 268 9.01 -2.72 -30.58
CA THR A 268 8.87 -3.57 -31.78
C THR A 268 9.19 -5.05 -31.53
N VAL A 269 9.44 -5.45 -30.28
CA VAL A 269 9.84 -6.81 -29.90
C VAL A 269 8.80 -7.48 -29.01
N LEU A 270 8.22 -6.74 -28.07
CA LEU A 270 7.25 -7.26 -27.11
C LEU A 270 5.83 -6.86 -27.48
N GLU A 271 4.88 -7.76 -27.21
CA GLU A 271 3.45 -7.50 -27.32
C GLU A 271 3.05 -6.32 -26.41
N TYR A 272 1.91 -5.71 -26.71
CA TYR A 272 1.28 -4.79 -25.75
C TYR A 272 1.00 -5.54 -24.44
N PRO A 273 1.06 -4.89 -23.27
CA PRO A 273 0.68 -5.55 -22.04
C PRO A 273 -0.83 -5.85 -22.04
N THR A 274 -1.17 -6.96 -21.40
CA THR A 274 -2.58 -7.27 -21.10
C THR A 274 -3.06 -6.44 -19.91
N ILE A 275 -4.38 -6.26 -19.77
CA ILE A 275 -4.97 -5.57 -18.61
C ILE A 275 -4.54 -6.25 -17.30
N GLY A 276 -4.47 -7.59 -17.27
CA GLY A 276 -4.02 -8.34 -16.09
C GLY A 276 -2.57 -8.01 -15.69
N GLN A 277 -1.67 -7.86 -16.66
CA GLN A 277 -0.29 -7.44 -16.41
C GLN A 277 -0.20 -6.00 -15.92
N LEU A 278 -1.02 -5.10 -16.48
CA LEU A 278 -1.10 -3.72 -15.99
C LEU A 278 -1.57 -3.68 -14.53
N ILE A 279 -2.60 -4.44 -14.17
CA ILE A 279 -3.09 -4.51 -12.78
C ILE A 279 -1.97 -4.97 -11.84
N ASP A 280 -1.29 -6.08 -12.17
CA ASP A 280 -0.20 -6.61 -11.35
C ASP A 280 0.88 -5.55 -11.10
N LYS A 281 1.31 -4.85 -12.16
CA LYS A 281 2.39 -3.85 -12.05
C LYS A 281 1.95 -2.52 -11.45
N LEU A 282 0.72 -2.07 -11.67
CA LEU A 282 0.21 -0.85 -11.04
C LEU A 282 0.07 -1.05 -9.52
N VAL A 283 -0.49 -2.20 -9.09
CA VAL A 283 -0.61 -2.55 -7.67
C VAL A 283 0.77 -2.77 -7.04
N GLN A 284 1.64 -3.55 -7.68
CA GLN A 284 3.00 -3.80 -7.17
C GLN A 284 3.82 -2.52 -6.99
N ASN A 285 3.58 -1.50 -7.83
CA ASN A 285 4.31 -0.25 -7.82
C ASN A 285 3.54 0.90 -7.16
N ASN A 286 2.38 0.62 -6.55
CA ASN A 286 1.50 1.58 -5.90
C ASN A 286 1.19 2.80 -6.79
N VAL A 287 0.87 2.56 -8.07
CA VAL A 287 0.54 3.61 -9.06
C VAL A 287 -0.96 3.65 -9.28
N LEU A 288 -1.56 4.81 -9.03
CA LEU A 288 -2.97 5.08 -9.26
C LEU A 288 -3.15 5.70 -10.64
N LEU A 289 -3.95 5.03 -11.47
CA LEU A 289 -4.15 5.41 -12.86
C LEU A 289 -5.41 6.27 -13.01
N ILE A 290 -5.26 7.42 -13.67
CA ILE A 290 -6.37 8.32 -14.00
C ILE A 290 -6.47 8.35 -15.52
N PHE A 291 -7.56 7.80 -16.07
CA PHE A 291 -7.87 7.91 -17.49
C PHE A 291 -8.59 9.21 -17.77
N ALA A 292 -7.90 10.19 -18.34
CA ALA A 292 -8.48 11.43 -18.84
C ALA A 292 -8.70 11.28 -20.35
N VAL A 293 -9.90 10.88 -20.74
CA VAL A 293 -10.21 10.53 -22.14
C VAL A 293 -11.40 11.31 -22.67
N THR A 294 -11.45 11.53 -23.98
CA THR A 294 -12.56 12.27 -24.60
C THR A 294 -13.87 11.47 -24.52
N ASN A 295 -14.99 12.15 -24.77
CA ASN A 295 -16.34 11.62 -24.55
C ASN A 295 -16.62 10.30 -25.28
N GLU A 296 -16.00 10.05 -26.42
CA GLU A 296 -16.25 8.85 -27.23
C GLU A 296 -15.65 7.59 -26.58
N GLN A 297 -14.60 7.77 -25.75
CA GLN A 297 -13.82 6.71 -25.12
C GLN A 297 -14.21 6.45 -23.67
N VAL A 298 -14.94 7.37 -23.01
CA VAL A 298 -15.29 7.28 -21.59
C VAL A 298 -15.85 5.90 -21.21
N HIS A 299 -16.82 5.38 -21.95
CA HIS A 299 -17.42 4.07 -21.64
C HIS A 299 -16.44 2.89 -21.73
N THR A 300 -15.51 2.94 -22.68
CA THR A 300 -14.47 1.91 -22.83
C THR A 300 -13.54 1.93 -21.62
N TYR A 301 -13.00 3.11 -21.27
CA TYR A 301 -12.08 3.23 -20.15
C TYR A 301 -12.76 3.07 -18.77
N GLU A 302 -14.07 3.36 -18.65
CA GLU A 302 -14.86 3.00 -17.46
C GLU A 302 -14.89 1.48 -17.25
N ASN A 303 -14.95 0.69 -18.33
CA ASN A 303 -14.90 -0.76 -18.22
C ASN A 303 -13.51 -1.27 -17.86
N TYR A 304 -12.44 -0.63 -18.35
CA TYR A 304 -11.08 -0.92 -17.90
C TYR A 304 -10.86 -0.55 -16.43
N ALA A 305 -11.30 0.64 -16.01
CA ALA A 305 -11.16 1.11 -14.64
C ALA A 305 -11.87 0.21 -13.62
N LYS A 306 -13.01 -0.41 -13.97
CA LYS A 306 -13.68 -1.42 -13.11
C LYS A 306 -12.80 -2.63 -12.80
N LEU A 307 -11.84 -2.95 -13.67
CA LEU A 307 -10.91 -4.07 -13.50
C LEU A 307 -9.65 -3.67 -12.73
N ILE A 308 -9.25 -2.39 -12.82
CA ILE A 308 -8.01 -1.88 -12.24
C ILE A 308 -8.31 -1.23 -10.88
N PRO A 309 -7.89 -1.83 -9.75
CA PRO A 309 -8.14 -1.27 -8.44
C PRO A 309 -7.59 0.16 -8.30
N GLY A 310 -8.43 1.09 -7.86
CA GLY A 310 -8.06 2.49 -7.66
C GLY A 310 -7.94 3.33 -8.93
N ALA A 311 -8.23 2.77 -10.11
CA ALA A 311 -8.27 3.57 -11.34
C ALA A 311 -9.54 4.41 -11.43
N THR A 312 -9.40 5.64 -11.92
CA THR A 312 -10.52 6.57 -12.13
C THR A 312 -10.60 7.02 -13.57
N VAL A 313 -11.78 7.49 -13.99
CA VAL A 313 -12.01 8.00 -15.35
C VAL A 313 -12.55 9.42 -15.26
N GLY A 314 -11.88 10.34 -15.94
CA GLY A 314 -12.29 11.72 -16.11
C GLY A 314 -12.65 11.99 -17.56
N ARG A 315 -13.82 12.58 -17.79
CA ARG A 315 -14.21 13.03 -19.13
C ARG A 315 -13.41 14.28 -19.51
N LEU A 316 -12.51 14.13 -20.47
CA LEU A 316 -11.72 15.20 -21.06
C LEU A 316 -12.57 16.00 -22.07
N GLN A 317 -12.45 17.32 -22.03
CA GLN A 317 -12.92 18.18 -23.10
C GLN A 317 -12.05 17.99 -24.34
N LYS A 318 -12.57 18.31 -25.53
CA LYS A 318 -11.83 18.09 -26.78
C LYS A 318 -10.51 18.85 -26.87
N ASP A 319 -10.37 19.94 -26.12
CA ASP A 319 -9.19 20.78 -26.05
C ASP A 319 -8.35 20.53 -24.78
N SER A 320 -8.66 19.49 -24.00
CA SER A 320 -8.09 19.22 -22.68
C SER A 320 -8.26 20.34 -21.64
N GLY A 321 -9.16 21.31 -21.86
CA GLY A 321 -9.29 22.51 -21.00
C GLY A 321 -9.68 22.22 -19.55
N ASN A 322 -10.29 21.06 -19.26
CA ASN A 322 -10.75 20.67 -17.93
C ASN A 322 -9.84 19.67 -17.19
N ILE A 323 -8.65 19.36 -17.72
CA ILE A 323 -7.75 18.34 -17.15
C ILE A 323 -7.36 18.63 -15.70
N LEU A 324 -7.20 19.91 -15.37
CA LEU A 324 -6.86 20.35 -14.01
C LEU A 324 -7.95 19.98 -13.01
N GLN A 325 -9.22 20.24 -13.34
CA GLN A 325 -10.35 19.90 -12.48
C GLN A 325 -10.49 18.39 -12.32
N LEU A 326 -10.22 17.61 -13.38
CA LEU A 326 -10.26 16.15 -13.32
C LEU A 326 -9.21 15.60 -12.34
N ILE A 327 -7.97 16.09 -12.44
CA ILE A 327 -6.88 15.66 -11.53
C ILE A 327 -7.23 16.01 -10.08
N VAL A 328 -7.70 17.24 -9.84
CA VAL A 328 -8.06 17.69 -8.48
C VAL A 328 -9.24 16.88 -7.93
N ALA A 329 -10.26 16.61 -8.74
CA ALA A 329 -11.41 15.81 -8.33
C ALA A 329 -11.02 14.36 -8.03
N ALA A 330 -10.25 13.72 -8.92
CA ALA A 330 -9.73 12.37 -8.70
C ALA A 330 -8.85 12.31 -7.45
N TYR A 331 -8.00 13.30 -7.22
CA TYR A 331 -7.21 13.39 -5.99
C TYR A 331 -8.10 13.51 -4.74
N GLN A 332 -9.13 14.35 -4.78
CA GLN A 332 -10.06 14.51 -3.65
C GLN A 332 -10.84 13.22 -3.38
N GLU A 333 -11.25 12.50 -4.41
CA GLU A 333 -11.91 11.21 -4.32
C GLU A 333 -10.99 10.15 -3.70
N LEU A 334 -9.75 10.03 -4.21
CA LEU A 334 -8.73 9.13 -3.66
C LEU A 334 -8.38 9.47 -2.22
N ARG A 335 -8.27 10.76 -1.87
CA ARG A 335 -8.06 11.23 -0.50
C ARG A 335 -9.26 11.02 0.41
N SER A 336 -10.46 10.89 -0.18
CA SER A 336 -11.64 10.59 0.60
C SER A 336 -11.62 9.15 1.09
N GLU A 337 -10.90 8.25 0.44
CA GLU A 337 -10.89 6.84 0.79
C GLU A 337 -9.55 6.42 1.40
N VAL A 338 -9.53 6.26 2.72
CA VAL A 338 -8.38 5.66 3.41
C VAL A 338 -8.74 4.23 3.78
N GLU A 339 -7.94 3.28 3.30
CA GLU A 339 -8.05 1.87 3.64
C GLU A 339 -6.74 1.38 4.27
N LEU A 340 -6.84 0.59 5.34
CA LEU A 340 -5.71 -0.09 5.95
C LEU A 340 -5.59 -1.52 5.45
N GLU A 341 -4.48 -1.80 4.79
CA GLU A 341 -4.10 -3.14 4.39
C GLU A 341 -3.19 -3.81 5.44
N ILE A 342 -3.31 -5.13 5.54
CA ILE A 342 -2.47 -5.94 6.43
C ILE A 342 -1.59 -6.81 5.55
N LEU A 343 -0.27 -6.69 5.74
CA LEU A 343 0.73 -7.47 5.04
C LEU A 343 1.47 -8.37 6.04
N GLY A 344 1.78 -9.60 5.63
CA GLY A 344 2.55 -10.58 6.41
C GLY A 344 1.73 -11.72 7.02
N GLU A 345 2.44 -12.60 7.75
CA GLU A 345 1.83 -13.77 8.40
C GLU A 345 0.95 -13.33 9.58
N THR A 346 -0.35 -13.57 9.44
CA THR A 346 -1.37 -13.26 10.47
C THR A 346 -2.14 -14.49 10.90
N GLU A 347 -1.65 -15.69 10.57
CA GLU A 347 -2.27 -16.94 11.00
C GLU A 347 -2.36 -16.98 12.53
N GLY A 348 -3.59 -16.93 13.02
CA GLY A 348 -3.94 -16.96 14.44
C GLY A 348 -4.17 -15.61 15.11
N LEU A 349 -4.10 -14.51 14.36
CA LEU A 349 -4.52 -13.19 14.81
C LEU A 349 -5.90 -12.85 14.26
N ASN A 350 -6.84 -12.52 15.14
CA ASN A 350 -8.10 -11.90 14.79
C ASN A 350 -7.95 -10.39 14.91
N LEU A 351 -7.99 -9.69 13.78
CA LEU A 351 -7.81 -8.25 13.70
C LEU A 351 -9.17 -7.58 13.42
N SER A 352 -9.68 -6.81 14.39
CA SER A 352 -10.85 -5.95 14.16
C SER A 352 -10.44 -4.48 14.02
N PHE A 353 -11.09 -3.78 13.10
CA PHE A 353 -10.82 -2.38 12.79
C PHE A 353 -12.05 -1.53 13.12
N THR A 354 -11.79 -0.39 13.73
CA THR A 354 -12.79 0.67 13.94
C THR A 354 -12.25 1.95 13.32
N ALA A 355 -12.92 2.44 12.29
CA ALA A 355 -12.56 3.70 11.66
C ALA A 355 -13.20 4.87 12.41
N ILE A 356 -12.41 5.92 12.66
CA ILE A 356 -12.82 7.15 13.33
C ILE A 356 -12.53 8.30 12.38
N CYS A 357 -13.58 8.94 11.86
CA CYS A 357 -13.48 10.07 10.93
C CYS A 357 -13.57 11.43 11.66
N ASN A 358 -13.26 12.53 10.94
CA ASN A 358 -13.16 13.92 11.43
C ASN A 358 -14.31 14.43 12.32
N ASN A 359 -15.50 13.82 12.26
CA ASN A 359 -16.65 14.23 13.08
C ASN A 359 -16.79 13.41 14.39
N GLY A 360 -15.80 12.60 14.74
CA GLY A 360 -15.91 11.66 15.87
C GLY A 360 -16.94 10.55 15.60
N THR A 361 -17.26 10.31 14.33
CA THR A 361 -18.14 9.21 13.92
C THR A 361 -17.35 7.90 13.93
N PHE A 362 -17.92 6.90 14.61
CA PHE A 362 -17.32 5.58 14.77
C PHE A 362 -17.96 4.60 13.80
N PHE A 363 -17.16 3.97 12.96
CA PHE A 363 -17.59 2.89 12.08
C PHE A 363 -16.98 1.57 12.54
N PRO A 364 -17.71 0.79 13.38
CA PRO A 364 -17.21 -0.49 13.86
C PRO A 364 -17.12 -1.50 12.71
N HIS A 365 -16.08 -2.34 12.73
CA HIS A 365 -15.78 -3.36 11.72
C HIS A 365 -15.48 -2.82 10.30
N GLN A 366 -15.20 -1.53 10.16
CA GLN A 366 -14.76 -0.95 8.90
C GLN A 366 -13.25 -0.66 8.92
N ARG A 367 -12.57 -1.12 7.87
CA ARG A 367 -11.16 -0.79 7.55
C ARG A 367 -11.03 0.48 6.71
N LYS A 368 -12.12 0.86 6.06
CA LYS A 368 -12.23 2.00 5.16
C LYS A 368 -12.93 3.15 5.88
N SER A 369 -12.38 4.35 5.76
CA SER A 369 -13.02 5.58 6.20
C SER A 369 -13.17 6.54 5.03
N THR A 370 -14.31 7.22 5.00
CA THR A 370 -14.54 8.35 4.09
C THR A 370 -14.16 9.66 4.79
N GLY A 371 -13.07 10.33 4.37
CA GLY A 371 -12.63 11.66 4.84
C GLY A 371 -11.12 11.78 5.16
N PRO A 372 -10.57 13.01 5.22
CA PRO A 372 -9.13 13.26 5.18
C PRO A 372 -8.34 12.97 6.48
N ALA A 373 -8.99 12.64 7.60
CA ALA A 373 -8.30 12.08 8.77
C ALA A 373 -9.01 10.82 9.26
N ALA A 374 -8.45 9.68 8.86
CA ALA A 374 -8.78 8.38 9.40
C ALA A 374 -7.91 8.14 10.63
N SER A 375 -8.54 7.94 11.79
CA SER A 375 -7.86 7.21 12.86
C SER A 375 -8.47 5.82 12.98
N ALA A 376 -7.65 4.79 12.83
CA ALA A 376 -8.11 3.43 12.97
C ALA A 376 -7.69 2.92 14.35
N THR A 377 -8.64 2.34 15.07
CA THR A 377 -8.32 1.52 16.23
C THR A 377 -8.32 0.07 15.79
N THR A 378 -7.15 -0.56 15.84
CA THR A 378 -7.05 -2.01 15.62
C THR A 378 -7.13 -2.71 16.97
N SER A 379 -7.95 -3.75 17.06
CA SER A 379 -7.91 -4.70 18.17
C SER A 379 -7.39 -6.04 17.67
N PRO A 380 -6.06 -6.23 17.64
CA PRO A 380 -5.51 -7.56 17.55
C PRO A 380 -5.92 -8.36 18.78
N ALA A 381 -6.64 -9.45 18.53
CA ALA A 381 -6.90 -10.52 19.47
C ALA A 381 -6.19 -11.78 18.94
N ALA A 382 -5.27 -12.35 19.71
CA ALA A 382 -4.75 -13.68 19.38
C ALA A 382 -5.88 -14.69 19.56
N GLY A 383 -6.45 -15.13 18.44
CA GLY A 383 -7.59 -16.01 18.34
C GLY A 383 -7.16 -17.38 17.85
N THR A 384 -6.39 -18.10 18.66
CA THR A 384 -6.11 -19.51 18.43
C THR A 384 -6.23 -20.30 19.71
N GLY A 385 -6.81 -21.49 19.61
CA GLY A 385 -6.70 -22.55 20.61
C GLY A 385 -5.28 -23.12 20.74
N GLY A 386 -4.22 -22.31 20.59
CA GLY A 386 -2.82 -22.73 20.69
C GLY A 386 -1.81 -21.67 20.27
N CYS A 387 -0.72 -21.51 21.03
CA CYS A 387 0.42 -20.65 20.72
C CYS A 387 1.11 -21.04 19.40
N SER A 388 1.39 -20.07 18.53
CA SER A 388 2.31 -20.23 17.39
C SER A 388 3.76 -20.35 17.89
N ALA A 389 4.47 -21.37 17.40
CA ALA A 389 5.82 -21.71 17.86
C ALA A 389 6.89 -20.83 17.19
N ALA A 390 7.41 -19.83 17.90
CA ALA A 390 8.70 -19.23 17.60
C ALA A 390 9.80 -20.04 18.30
N VAL A 391 10.63 -20.72 17.52
CA VAL A 391 11.78 -21.49 17.99
C VAL A 391 12.82 -20.53 18.59
N ARG A 392 13.01 -20.56 19.92
CA ARG A 392 14.24 -20.09 20.55
C ARG A 392 14.77 -21.15 21.53
N SER A 393 15.99 -21.56 21.24
CA SER A 393 16.76 -22.60 21.90
C SER A 393 17.09 -22.28 23.36
N ARG A 394 17.03 -23.33 24.18
CA ARG A 394 17.59 -23.54 25.53
C ARG A 394 18.46 -22.43 26.12
N SER A 395 18.10 -22.00 27.33
CA SER A 395 19.06 -21.72 28.40
C SER A 395 18.40 -22.07 29.73
N ALA A 396 18.84 -23.19 30.32
CA ALA A 396 18.46 -23.60 31.66
C ALA A 396 19.28 -22.76 32.66
N VAL A 397 18.62 -22.16 33.65
CA VAL A 397 19.30 -21.62 34.83
C VAL A 397 18.83 -22.42 36.04
N ARG A 398 19.76 -23.18 36.63
CA ARG A 398 19.62 -23.91 37.90
C ARG A 398 19.81 -22.94 39.07
N CYS A 399 18.99 -23.05 40.11
CA CYS A 399 19.32 -22.51 41.43
C CYS A 399 20.23 -23.49 42.18
N GLY A 400 21.44 -23.04 42.53
CA GLY A 400 22.32 -23.74 43.47
C GLY A 400 21.99 -23.38 44.92
N TRP A 401 22.13 -24.34 45.83
CA TRP A 401 22.10 -24.13 47.27
C TRP A 401 23.48 -24.43 47.85
N SER A 402 23.99 -23.51 48.68
CA SER A 402 25.14 -23.72 49.57
C SER A 402 24.62 -24.14 50.94
N PHE A 403 24.97 -25.34 51.41
CA PHE A 403 24.69 -25.76 52.78
C PHE A 403 25.99 -25.81 53.59
N ILE A 404 26.02 -25.06 54.70
CA ILE A 404 26.95 -25.22 55.82
C ILE A 404 26.27 -26.17 56.82
N GLY A 405 26.96 -27.23 57.23
CA GLY A 405 26.51 -28.10 58.32
C GLY A 405 27.14 -29.50 58.31
N SER A 406 28.34 -29.61 58.88
CA SER A 406 28.95 -30.85 59.37
C SER A 406 28.21 -31.37 60.63
N PRO A 407 28.64 -32.49 61.25
CA PRO A 407 28.77 -33.86 60.74
C PRO A 407 27.92 -34.83 61.60
N PHE A 408 27.57 -36.03 61.11
CA PHE A 408 27.59 -37.24 61.96
C PHE A 408 27.47 -38.53 61.11
N ALA A 409 28.21 -39.52 61.60
CA ALA A 409 28.60 -40.80 61.02
C ALA A 409 27.48 -41.82 60.71
N GLY A 410 27.81 -42.76 59.81
CA GLY A 410 27.74 -44.19 60.18
C GLY A 410 27.17 -45.19 59.16
N SER A 411 28.07 -45.92 58.49
CA SER A 411 28.00 -47.30 57.93
C SER A 411 26.93 -47.62 56.86
N LEU A 412 27.23 -48.36 55.78
CA LEU A 412 28.22 -49.43 55.53
C LEU A 412 29.21 -49.11 54.41
#